data_AF-A0A850K8P7-F1
#
_entry.id   AF-A0A850K8P7-F1
#
_cell.length_a   1.000
_cell.length_b   1.000
_cell.length_c   1.000
_cell.angle_alpha   90.00
_cell.angle_beta   90.00
_cell.angle_gamma   90.00
#
_symmetry.space_group_name_H-M   'P 1'
#
loop_
_entity.id
_entity.type
_entity.pdbx_description
1 polymer ?
#
loop_
_entity_poly.entity_id
_entity_poly.type
_entity_poly.pdbx_seq_one_letter_code
_entity_poly.pdbx_strand_id
1 'polypeptide(L)' 'MANNAELAAKLLRAASNFFRAVGEQNPELKEQMATNADACDLIANRVEVDPLGVPAEDDLPSSEQLN' A
#
# COMPACT_ATOMS: atom_id res chain seq x y z
N MET A 1 -4.54 -20.31 11.78
CA MET A 1 -5.63 -19.55 11.11
C MET A 1 -5.18 -18.12 11.06
N ALA A 2 -5.29 -17.44 9.93
CA ALA A 2 -4.81 -16.06 9.85
C ALA A 2 -5.71 -15.13 10.67
N ASN A 3 -5.13 -14.19 11.41
CA ASN A 3 -5.89 -13.16 12.12
C ASN A 3 -6.31 -12.03 11.15
N ASN A 4 -7.14 -11.10 11.64
CA ASN A 4 -7.67 -10.02 10.80
C ASN A 4 -6.57 -9.11 10.24
N ALA A 5 -5.50 -8.85 11.01
CA ALA A 5 -4.38 -8.03 10.58
C ALA A 5 -3.61 -8.71 9.42
N GLU A 6 -3.33 -10.01 9.54
CA GLU A 6 -2.68 -10.78 8.48
C GLU A 6 -3.55 -10.85 7.21
N LEU A 7 -4.88 -10.94 7.34
CA LEU A 7 -5.79 -10.90 6.20
C LEU A 7 -5.80 -9.53 5.52
N ALA A 8 -5.84 -8.44 6.29
CA ALA A 8 -5.78 -7.08 5.75
C ALA A 8 -4.43 -6.80 5.05
N ALA A 9 -3.31 -7.22 5.65
CA ALA A 9 -1.99 -7.07 5.06
C ALA A 9 -1.86 -7.83 3.72
N LYS A 10 -2.41 -9.05 3.64
CA LYS A 10 -2.45 -9.82 2.38
C LYS A 10 -3.29 -9.13 1.30
N LEU A 11 -4.44 -8.56 1.67
CA LEU A 11 -5.27 -7.82 0.73
C LEU A 11 -4.54 -6.60 0.17
N LEU A 12 -3.88 -5.82 1.04
CA LEU A 12 -3.12 -4.63 0.64
C LEU A 12 -1.93 -4.97 -0.26
N ARG A 13 -1.20 -6.06 0.03
CA ARG A 13 -0.14 -6.57 -0.87
C ARG A 13 -0.69 -7.01 -2.24
N ALA A 14 -1.88 -7.63 -2.26
CA ALA A 14 -2.52 -7.98 -3.52
C ALA A 14 -2.91 -6.73 -4.33
N ALA A 15 -3.41 -5.68 -3.67
CA ALA A 15 -3.68 -4.39 -4.30
C ALA A 15 -2.40 -3.73 -4.83
N SER A 16 -1.30 -3.77 -4.08
CA SER A 16 0.00 -3.28 -4.52
C SER A 16 0.47 -3.94 -5.83
N ASN A 17 0.41 -5.28 -5.88
CA ASN A 17 0.74 -6.03 -7.08
C ASN A 17 -0.18 -5.70 -8.26
N PHE A 18 -1.47 -5.48 -7.99
CA PHE A 18 -2.43 -5.04 -9.01
C PHE A 18 -2.03 -3.69 -9.61
N PHE A 19 -1.70 -2.70 -8.78
CA PHE A 19 -1.26 -1.39 -9.27
C PHE A 19 0.01 -1.49 -10.10
N ARG A 20 1.02 -2.25 -9.66
CA ARG A 20 2.24 -2.48 -10.45
C ARG A 20 1.91 -3.07 -11.83
N ALA A 21 1.03 -4.07 -11.88
CA ALA A 21 0.61 -4.69 -13.14
C ALA A 21 -0.17 -3.71 -14.05
N VAL A 22 -0.97 -2.80 -13.48
CA VAL A 22 -1.64 -1.74 -14.24
C VAL A 22 -0.63 -0.74 -14.80
N GLY A 23 0.36 -0.33 -14.01
CA GLY A 23 1.42 0.59 -14.45
C GLY A 23 2.35 0.01 -15.52
N GLU A 24 2.56 -1.31 -15.51
CA GLU A 24 3.29 -2.01 -16.59
C GLU A 24 2.53 -1.99 -17.93
N GLN A 25 1.20 -2.11 -17.88
CA GLN A 25 0.33 -2.10 -19.06
C GLN A 25 0.03 -0.69 -19.57
N ASN A 26 0.11 0.33 -18.71
CA ASN A 26 -0.25 1.71 -19.01
C ASN A 26 0.93 2.64 -18.64
N PRO A 27 1.88 2.87 -19.57
CA PRO A 27 3.09 3.65 -19.29
C PRO A 27 2.82 5.06 -18.77
N GLU A 28 1.73 5.68 -19.21
CA GLU A 28 1.29 7.01 -18.77
C GLU A 28 0.86 7.06 -17.30
N LEU A 29 0.41 5.93 -16.75
CA LEU A 29 -0.01 5.80 -15.35
C LEU A 29 1.10 5.17 -14.47
N LYS A 30 2.23 4.78 -15.05
CA LYS A 30 3.24 3.95 -14.38
C LYS A 30 3.71 4.54 -13.05
N GLU A 31 4.00 5.83 -13.03
CA GLU A 31 4.52 6.53 -11.83
C GLU A 31 3.45 6.66 -10.74
N GLN A 32 2.22 7.02 -11.12
CA GLN A 32 1.09 7.10 -10.19
C GLN A 32 0.75 5.71 -9.62
N MET A 33 0.75 4.67 -10.45
CA MET A 33 0.48 3.31 -9.99
C MET A 33 1.61 2.75 -9.12
N ALA A 34 2.87 3.11 -9.39
CA ALA A 34 3.99 2.76 -8.53
C ALA A 34 3.81 3.39 -7.13
N THR A 35 3.41 4.66 -7.09
CA THR A 35 3.10 5.37 -5.84
C THR A 35 1.99 4.68 -5.05
N ASN A 36 0.89 4.31 -5.72
CA ASN A 36 -0.22 3.59 -5.07
C ASN A 36 0.20 2.21 -4.54
N ALA A 37 1.06 1.52 -5.30
CA ALA A 37 1.59 0.22 -4.89
C ALA A 37 2.46 0.33 -3.63
N ASP A 38 3.35 1.31 -3.60
CA ASP A 38 4.26 1.53 -2.48
C ASP A 38 3.50 1.96 -1.22
N ALA A 39 2.46 2.80 -1.36
CA ALA A 39 1.55 3.14 -0.26
C ALA A 39 0.83 1.90 0.30
N CYS A 40 0.33 1.02 -0.58
CA CYS A 40 -0.30 -0.23 -0.16
C CYS A 40 0.66 -1.15 0.60
N ASP A 41 1.91 -1.28 0.14
CA ASP A 41 2.92 -2.11 0.81
C ASP A 41 3.32 -1.54 2.17
N LEU A 42 3.47 -0.22 2.27
CA LEU A 42 3.75 0.47 3.53
C LEU A 42 2.66 0.19 4.57
N ILE A 43 1.40 0.37 4.18
CA ILE A 43 0.26 0.14 5.09
C ILE A 43 0.11 -1.35 5.41
N ALA A 44 0.34 -2.25 4.45
CA ALA A 44 0.32 -3.69 4.70
C ALA A 44 1.31 -4.09 5.78
N ASN A 45 2.53 -3.57 5.71
CA ASN A 45 3.56 -3.81 6.71
C ASN A 45 3.14 -3.28 8.09
N ARG A 46 2.61 -2.06 8.16
CA ARG A 46 2.16 -1.46 9.43
C ARG A 46 1.03 -2.24 10.08
N VAL A 47 0.00 -2.58 9.31
CA VAL A 47 -1.15 -3.35 9.83
C VAL A 47 -0.72 -4.73 10.33
N GLU A 48 0.25 -5.37 9.67
CA GLU A 48 0.76 -6.68 10.10
C GLU A 48 1.63 -6.62 11.36
N VAL A 49 2.46 -5.58 11.49
CA VAL A 49 3.46 -5.46 12.57
C VAL A 49 2.88 -4.78 13.82
N ASP A 50 2.22 -3.64 13.66
CA ASP A 50 1.62 -2.87 14.75
C ASP A 50 0.35 -2.16 14.26
N PRO A 51 -0.81 -2.85 14.24
CA PRO A 51 -2.05 -2.32 13.69
C PRO A 51 -2.63 -1.13 14.48
N LEU A 52 -2.13 -0.87 15.69
CA LEU A 52 -2.54 0.27 16.52
C LEU A 52 -1.42 1.32 16.67
N GLY A 53 -0.31 1.14 15.97
CA GLY A 53 0.81 2.06 15.96
C GLY A 53 0.40 3.42 15.40
N VAL A 54 0.92 4.48 16.02
CA VAL A 54 0.74 5.85 15.51
C VAL A 54 1.90 6.14 14.55
N PRO A 55 1.64 6.38 13.25
CA PRO A 55 2.70 6.75 12.32
C PRO A 55 3.33 8.09 12.73
N ALA A 56 4.64 8.22 12.55
CA ALA A 56 5.29 9.53 12.65
C ALA A 56 4.79 10.45 11.53
N GLU A 57 4.86 11.77 11.72
CA GLU A 57 4.37 12.74 10.72
C GLU A 57 5.07 12.58 9.35
N ASP A 58 6.37 12.24 9.36
CA ASP A 58 7.17 11.99 8.15
C ASP A 58 6.83 10.68 7.42
N ASP A 59 6.02 9.85 8.06
CA ASP A 59 5.71 8.47 7.66
C ASP A 59 4.31 8.37 7.03
N LEU A 60 3.56 9.47 6.99
CA LEU A 60 2.25 9.53 6.35
C LEU A 60 2.42 9.64 4.83
N PRO A 61 1.72 8.83 4.01
CA PRO A 61 1.65 9.10 2.59
C PRO A 61 1.11 10.51 2.38
N SER A 62 1.76 11.30 1.53
CA SER A 62 1.34 12.68 1.30
C SER A 62 -0.08 12.69 0.71
N SER A 63 -0.85 13.73 1.01
CA SER A 63 -2.24 13.87 0.54
C SER A 63 -2.37 13.84 -0.98
N GLU A 64 -1.29 14.10 -1.71
CA GLU A 64 -1.20 13.98 -3.17
C GLU A 64 -1.10 12.51 -3.64
N GLN A 65 -0.64 11.59 -2.80
CA GLN A 65 -0.54 10.14 -3.08
C GLN A 65 -1.85 9.39 -2.81
N LEU A 66 -2.81 10.03 -2.14
CA LEU A 66 -4.10 9.44 -1.77
C LEU A 66 -5.26 9.92 -2.66
N ASN A 67 -4.99 10.81 -3.62
CA ASN A 67 -5.94 11.35 -4.59
C ASN A 67 -5.64 10.85 -6.01
#